data_AF-A0A7W8UGW0-F1
#
_entry.id   AF-A0A7W8UGW0-F1
#
_cell.length_a   1.000
_cell.length_b   1.000
_cell.length_c   1.000
_cell.angle_alpha   90.00
_cell.angle_beta   90.00
_cell.angle_gamma   90.00
#
_symmetry.space_group_name_H-M   'P 1'
#
loop_
_entity.id
_entity.type
_entity.pdbx_description
1 polymer ?
#
loop_
_entity_poly.entity_id
_entity_poly.type
_entity_poly.pdbx_seq_one_letter_code
_entity_poly.pdbx_strand_id
1 'polypeptide(L)'
;MRTFHPALSGRQPDSTSGHIADDMHTFPRRNGRNWSLLLIFGPMTIGVLAVFFWLASALLSFVSAAEPMAFSIYCMDHIDECPTKGPRFVRYSAPLMQLVSKVQTQVNGAIIPRRETVDVWSADVASGDCDDYVMTKRRRLIRAGVPATAMRVVVGRRFGESHVVLVVKTDRGEIVLDNLRRTAYLR
;
A
#
# COMPACT_ATOMS: atom_id res chain seq x y z
N MET A 1 -14.42 -15.03 -53.26
CA MET A 1 -14.22 -16.18 -54.16
C MET A 1 -13.10 -15.88 -55.16
N ARG A 2 -12.01 -16.65 -55.12
CA ARG A 2 -11.22 -17.08 -56.30
C ARG A 2 -10.58 -18.41 -55.91
N THR A 3 -11.02 -19.48 -56.55
CA THR A 3 -10.42 -20.82 -56.45
C THR A 3 -9.22 -20.91 -57.41
N PHE A 4 -8.23 -21.75 -57.11
CA PHE A 4 -7.95 -22.94 -57.92
C PHE A 4 -6.94 -23.87 -57.21
N HIS A 5 -7.25 -25.16 -57.25
CA HIS A 5 -6.39 -26.32 -56.92
C HIS A 5 -5.59 -26.74 -58.19
N PRO A 6 -4.72 -27.80 -58.24
CA PRO A 6 -4.67 -28.98 -57.34
C PRO A 6 -3.29 -29.65 -57.09
N ALA A 7 -3.33 -30.77 -56.32
CA ALA A 7 -2.63 -32.06 -56.51
C ALA A 7 -1.08 -32.14 -56.65
N LEU A 8 -0.39 -33.26 -56.33
CA LEU A 8 -0.67 -34.50 -55.57
C LEU A 8 0.67 -35.23 -55.31
N SER A 9 0.72 -36.15 -54.33
CA SER A 9 1.76 -37.19 -54.14
C SER A 9 3.19 -36.71 -53.75
N GLY A 10 3.98 -37.41 -52.92
CA GLY A 10 3.67 -38.57 -52.07
C GLY A 10 4.89 -39.41 -51.66
N ARG A 11 4.72 -40.24 -50.60
CA ARG A 11 5.54 -41.42 -50.20
C ARG A 11 6.92 -41.20 -49.53
N GLN A 12 6.99 -41.64 -48.26
CA GLN A 12 8.18 -42.13 -47.50
C GLN A 12 8.63 -43.53 -48.02
N PRO A 13 9.61 -44.28 -47.44
CA PRO A 13 10.43 -44.07 -46.22
C PRO A 13 11.95 -43.95 -46.60
N ASP A 14 13.00 -44.58 -46.04
CA ASP A 14 13.15 -45.61 -44.99
C ASP A 14 14.59 -45.74 -44.41
N SER A 15 14.69 -46.50 -43.31
CA SER A 15 15.77 -47.42 -42.88
C SER A 15 17.26 -47.12 -43.21
N THR A 16 18.08 -47.07 -42.16
CA THR A 16 19.14 -48.09 -41.97
C THR A 16 19.67 -48.13 -40.54
N SER A 17 19.91 -49.32 -40.00
CA SER A 17 20.61 -49.54 -38.72
C SER A 17 22.08 -49.87 -38.97
N GLY A 18 23.00 -49.38 -38.13
CA GLY A 18 24.43 -49.68 -38.20
C GLY A 18 25.05 -49.81 -36.81
N HIS A 19 25.46 -51.03 -36.45
CA HIS A 19 26.20 -51.34 -35.22
C HIS A 19 27.70 -51.52 -35.52
N ILE A 20 28.53 -50.58 -35.08
CA ILE A 20 29.98 -50.71 -34.88
C ILE A 20 30.28 -49.87 -33.63
N ALA A 21 30.34 -50.46 -32.43
CA ALA A 21 31.46 -51.18 -31.81
C ALA A 21 32.35 -50.24 -30.96
N ASP A 22 32.92 -50.76 -29.88
CA ASP A 22 33.53 -49.98 -28.81
C ASP A 22 34.88 -49.37 -29.15
N ASP A 23 35.18 -48.19 -28.59
CA ASP A 23 36.55 -47.69 -28.44
C ASP A 23 36.72 -46.98 -27.09
N MET A 24 37.71 -47.40 -26.29
CA MET A 24 37.79 -47.07 -24.85
C MET A 24 38.98 -46.16 -24.54
N HIS A 25 38.74 -44.84 -24.51
CA HIS A 25 39.75 -43.84 -24.12
C HIS A 25 39.37 -43.02 -22.86
N THR A 26 39.86 -43.52 -21.72
CA THR A 26 40.43 -42.72 -20.60
C THR A 26 39.73 -41.40 -20.22
N PHE A 27 38.76 -41.47 -19.31
CA PHE A 27 38.35 -40.29 -18.53
C PHE A 27 39.41 -39.91 -17.47
N PRO A 28 39.85 -38.64 -17.38
CA PRO A 28 40.79 -38.21 -16.35
C PRO A 28 40.13 -38.14 -14.96
N ARG A 29 40.82 -38.62 -13.92
CA ARG A 29 40.36 -38.52 -12.52
C ARG A 29 40.23 -37.04 -12.12
N ARG A 30 39.04 -36.60 -11.72
CA ARG A 30 38.86 -35.26 -11.11
C ARG A 30 39.63 -35.18 -9.79
N ASN A 31 40.40 -34.10 -9.63
CA ASN A 31 41.24 -33.87 -8.46
C ASN A 31 40.40 -33.70 -7.18
N GLY A 32 40.85 -34.32 -6.08
CA GLY A 32 40.07 -34.51 -4.85
C GLY A 32 39.79 -33.22 -4.10
N ARG A 33 38.55 -32.72 -4.19
CA ARG A 33 38.08 -31.55 -3.43
C ARG A 33 36.94 -31.98 -2.51
N ASN A 34 37.23 -32.08 -1.21
CA ASN A 34 36.31 -32.68 -0.24
C ASN A 34 35.17 -31.70 0.13
N TRP A 35 34.09 -31.70 -0.65
CA TRP A 35 32.96 -30.77 -0.50
C TRP A 35 32.11 -30.99 0.77
N SER A 36 32.38 -32.04 1.54
CA SER A 36 31.61 -32.46 2.72
C SER A 36 31.38 -31.35 3.77
N LEU A 37 32.29 -30.37 3.89
CA LEU A 37 32.16 -29.25 4.83
C LEU A 37 31.08 -28.23 4.44
N LEU A 38 30.71 -28.12 3.16
CA LEU A 38 29.64 -27.20 2.71
C LEU A 38 28.25 -27.65 3.17
N LEU A 39 28.05 -28.95 3.41
CA LEU A 39 26.76 -29.54 3.76
C LEU A 39 26.31 -29.25 5.20
N ILE A 40 27.25 -28.88 6.09
CA ILE A 40 26.97 -28.68 7.52
C ILE A 40 26.62 -27.22 7.83
N PHE A 41 27.35 -26.25 7.25
CA PHE A 41 27.12 -24.81 7.49
C PHE A 41 26.04 -24.18 6.60
N GLY A 42 25.74 -24.80 5.45
CA GLY A 42 24.69 -24.36 4.52
C GLY A 42 23.28 -24.26 5.14
N PRO A 43 22.69 -25.34 5.72
CA PRO A 43 21.30 -25.31 6.16
C PRO A 43 21.06 -24.36 7.34
N MET A 44 22.00 -24.25 8.27
CA MET A 44 21.85 -23.39 9.46
C MET A 44 21.90 -21.90 9.09
N THR A 45 22.78 -21.51 8.16
CA THR A 45 22.85 -20.12 7.67
C THR A 45 21.62 -19.73 6.85
N ILE A 46 21.11 -20.63 5.99
CA ILE A 46 19.85 -20.42 5.25
C ILE A 46 18.67 -20.24 6.21
N GLY A 47 18.57 -21.06 7.27
CA GLY A 47 17.52 -20.94 8.28
C GLY A 47 17.54 -19.60 9.03
N VAL A 48 18.72 -19.15 9.48
CA VAL A 48 18.88 -17.85 10.15
C VAL A 48 18.53 -16.69 9.22
N LEU A 49 19.01 -16.72 7.96
CA LEU A 49 18.71 -15.68 6.97
C LEU A 49 17.21 -15.62 6.63
N ALA A 50 16.53 -16.77 6.53
CA ALA A 50 15.09 -16.82 6.32
C ALA A 50 14.32 -16.20 7.50
N VAL A 51 14.69 -16.51 8.74
CA VAL A 51 14.07 -15.91 9.94
C VAL A 51 14.31 -14.40 9.99
N PHE A 52 15.53 -13.92 9.70
CA PHE A 52 15.82 -12.50 9.60
C PHE A 52 15.02 -11.80 8.49
N PHE A 53 14.86 -12.43 7.32
CA PHE A 53 14.05 -11.89 6.22
C PHE A 53 12.57 -11.75 6.59
N TRP A 54 11.99 -12.77 7.24
CA TRP A 54 10.61 -12.72 7.75
C TRP A 54 10.42 -11.63 8.82
N LEU A 55 11.35 -11.52 9.79
CA LEU A 55 11.33 -10.46 10.80
C LEU A 55 11.45 -9.06 10.19
N ALA A 56 12.36 -8.86 9.23
CA ALA A 56 12.55 -7.59 8.55
C ALA A 56 11.31 -7.18 7.73
N SER A 57 10.68 -8.13 7.02
CA SER A 57 9.44 -7.89 6.26
C SER A 57 8.25 -7.51 7.15
N ALA A 58 8.13 -8.16 8.30
CA ALA A 58 7.11 -7.83 9.31
C ALA A 58 7.34 -6.43 9.92
N LEU A 59 8.58 -6.10 10.27
CA LEU A 59 8.95 -4.79 10.82
C LEU A 59 8.70 -3.66 9.81
N LEU A 60 9.06 -3.86 8.54
CA LEU A 60 8.86 -2.87 7.48
C LEU A 60 7.37 -2.61 7.20
N SER A 61 6.54 -3.63 7.33
CA SER A 61 5.08 -3.53 7.21
C SER A 61 4.46 -2.73 8.37
N PHE A 62 5.05 -2.76 9.57
CA PHE A 62 4.61 -1.96 10.72
C PHE A 62 4.92 -0.47 10.59
N VAL A 63 6.09 -0.11 10.04
CA VAL A 63 6.48 1.30 9.80
C VAL A 63 5.48 2.06 8.92
N SER A 64 4.84 1.37 7.96
CA SER A 64 3.85 1.95 7.05
C SER A 64 2.51 2.31 7.72
N ALA A 65 2.32 1.98 9.01
CA ALA A 65 1.12 2.26 9.79
C ALA A 65 1.33 3.32 10.90
N ALA A 66 2.52 3.94 10.98
CA ALA A 66 2.80 5.00 11.94
C ALA A 66 1.98 6.27 11.62
N GLU A 67 1.38 6.88 12.65
CA GLU A 67 0.63 8.13 12.52
C GLU A 67 1.61 9.33 12.40
N PRO A 68 1.30 10.39 11.64
CA PRO A 68 2.27 11.46 11.36
C PRO A 68 2.70 12.20 12.63
N MET A 69 4.00 12.51 12.77
CA MET A 69 4.51 13.19 13.97
C MET A 69 3.83 14.54 14.23
N ALA A 70 3.48 15.29 13.17
CA ALA A 70 2.71 16.54 13.27
C ALA A 70 1.29 16.32 13.83
N PHE A 71 0.65 15.18 13.52
CA PHE A 71 -0.63 14.81 14.15
C PHE A 71 -0.46 14.52 15.64
N SER A 72 0.60 13.79 16.01
CA SER A 72 0.92 13.54 17.42
C SER A 72 1.14 14.84 18.20
N ILE A 73 1.74 15.85 17.58
CA ILE A 73 1.90 17.21 18.15
C ILE A 73 0.52 17.89 18.27
N TYR A 74 -0.30 17.93 17.22
CA TYR A 74 -1.67 18.47 17.28
C TYR A 74 -2.49 17.85 18.42
N CYS A 75 -2.36 16.54 18.64
CA CYS A 75 -3.03 15.80 19.71
C CYS A 75 -2.56 16.13 21.13
N MET A 76 -1.38 16.73 21.32
CA MET A 76 -0.92 17.17 22.65
C MET A 76 -1.73 18.38 23.12
N ASP A 77 -2.03 19.31 22.21
CA ASP A 77 -2.87 20.48 22.49
C ASP A 77 -4.38 20.18 22.38
N HIS A 78 -4.76 19.10 21.68
CA HIS A 78 -6.15 18.71 21.40
C HIS A 78 -6.50 17.30 21.88
N ILE A 79 -6.18 16.99 23.14
CA ILE A 79 -6.30 15.64 23.74
C ILE A 79 -7.68 14.99 23.54
N ASP A 80 -8.77 15.77 23.61
CA ASP A 80 -10.16 15.31 23.46
C ASP A 80 -10.52 14.91 22.00
N GLU A 81 -9.77 15.38 21.01
CA GLU A 81 -9.94 15.00 19.59
C GLU A 81 -9.12 13.76 19.20
N CYS A 82 -8.26 13.28 20.12
CA CYS A 82 -7.37 12.15 19.95
C CYS A 82 -7.54 11.02 20.99
N PRO A 83 -8.78 10.61 21.37
CA PRO A 83 -8.99 9.53 22.34
C PRO A 83 -8.43 8.22 21.80
N THR A 84 -7.69 7.48 22.64
CA THR A 84 -7.08 6.20 22.26
C THR A 84 -8.07 5.03 22.27
N LYS A 85 -9.26 5.20 22.88
CA LYS A 85 -10.29 4.17 23.07
C LYS A 85 -11.58 4.52 22.30
N GLY A 86 -12.27 3.50 21.78
CA GLY A 86 -13.55 3.64 21.07
C GLY A 86 -13.64 2.79 19.78
N PRO A 87 -14.76 2.87 19.04
CA PRO A 87 -14.98 2.11 17.82
C PRO A 87 -13.93 2.42 16.73
N ARG A 88 -13.30 1.38 16.18
CA ARG A 88 -12.28 1.52 15.12
C ARG A 88 -12.83 1.63 13.70
N PHE A 89 -14.16 1.58 13.56
CA PHE A 89 -14.91 1.81 12.34
C PHE A 89 -16.35 2.21 12.69
N VAL A 90 -17.09 2.75 11.73
CA VAL A 90 -18.54 3.03 11.84
C VAL A 90 -19.35 2.22 10.82
N ARG A 91 -20.65 2.03 11.08
CA ARG A 91 -21.56 1.41 10.10
C ARG A 91 -21.84 2.38 8.94
N TYR A 92 -21.53 1.98 7.72
CA TYR A 92 -21.85 2.72 6.51
C TYR A 92 -23.36 2.91 6.37
N SER A 93 -23.77 4.13 6.03
CA SER A 93 -25.18 4.48 5.82
C SER A 93 -25.29 5.73 4.95
N ALA A 94 -26.46 5.95 4.32
CA ALA A 94 -26.70 7.16 3.54
C ALA A 94 -26.60 8.45 4.40
N PRO A 95 -27.10 8.51 5.65
CA PRO A 95 -26.87 9.66 6.54
C PRO A 95 -25.40 9.92 6.85
N LEU A 96 -24.58 8.87 7.08
CA LEU A 96 -23.13 9.04 7.26
C LEU A 96 -22.49 9.64 6.01
N MET A 97 -22.82 9.12 4.82
CA MET A 97 -22.25 9.63 3.57
C MET A 97 -22.71 11.05 3.26
N GLN A 98 -23.95 11.42 3.60
CA GLN A 98 -24.43 12.81 3.53
C GLN A 98 -23.67 13.73 4.50
N LEU A 99 -23.49 13.32 5.76
CA LEU A 99 -22.73 14.09 6.76
C LEU A 99 -21.28 14.31 6.30
N VAL A 100 -20.60 13.24 5.88
CA VAL A 100 -19.22 13.30 5.37
C VAL A 100 -19.12 14.17 4.11
N SER A 101 -20.06 14.05 3.18
CA SER A 101 -20.10 14.89 1.96
C SER A 101 -20.36 16.36 2.29
N LYS A 102 -21.21 16.66 3.28
CA LYS A 102 -21.49 18.02 3.76
C LYS A 102 -20.26 18.63 4.43
N VAL A 103 -19.58 17.91 5.33
CA VAL A 103 -18.36 18.43 5.97
C VAL A 103 -17.25 18.63 4.94
N GLN A 104 -17.08 17.70 4.00
CA GLN A 104 -16.14 17.83 2.88
C GLN A 104 -16.36 19.13 2.09
N THR A 105 -17.58 19.39 1.60
CA THR A 105 -17.86 20.57 0.77
C THR A 105 -17.82 21.86 1.57
N GLN A 106 -18.33 21.87 2.81
CA GLN A 106 -18.32 23.04 3.68
C GLN A 106 -16.91 23.45 4.11
N VAL A 107 -15.98 22.51 4.34
CA VAL A 107 -14.59 22.87 4.65
C VAL A 107 -13.84 23.28 3.38
N ASN A 108 -14.01 22.56 2.27
CA ASN A 108 -13.37 22.90 0.99
C ASN A 108 -13.77 24.28 0.45
N GLY A 109 -14.95 24.78 0.80
CA GLY A 109 -15.41 26.13 0.43
C GLY A 109 -15.19 27.22 1.48
N ALA A 110 -14.71 26.89 2.68
CA ALA A 110 -14.53 27.85 3.78
C ALA A 110 -13.07 28.22 4.06
N ILE A 111 -12.12 27.32 3.80
CA ILE A 111 -10.68 27.59 3.95
C ILE A 111 -10.13 28.07 2.60
N ILE A 112 -9.36 29.15 2.61
CA ILE A 112 -8.62 29.66 1.44
C ILE A 112 -7.31 28.85 1.30
N PRO A 113 -7.04 28.18 0.16
CA PRO A 113 -5.79 27.44 -0.02
C PRO A 113 -4.57 28.35 0.08
N ARG A 114 -3.65 28.06 1.01
CA ARG A 114 -2.39 28.79 1.21
C ARG A 114 -1.36 27.88 1.86
N ARG A 115 -0.24 27.65 1.18
CA ARG A 115 0.93 26.98 1.77
C ARG A 115 1.52 27.84 2.88
N GLU A 116 1.86 27.23 4.01
CA GLU A 116 2.46 27.93 5.14
C GLU A 116 3.98 28.13 4.99
N THR A 117 4.55 29.04 5.80
CA THR A 117 6.03 29.22 5.92
C THR A 117 6.62 28.31 7.00
N VAL A 118 5.82 27.98 8.02
CA VAL A 118 6.08 26.96 9.04
C VAL A 118 4.79 26.15 9.10
N ASP A 119 4.90 24.84 8.92
CA ASP A 119 3.81 23.86 8.88
C ASP A 119 3.26 23.65 10.32
N VAL A 120 2.09 24.22 10.65
CA VAL A 120 1.51 24.20 12.01
C VAL A 120 0.04 23.76 11.97
N TRP A 121 -0.15 22.43 11.97
CA TRP A 121 -1.45 21.77 11.79
C TRP A 121 -2.53 22.36 12.68
N SER A 122 -3.54 22.99 12.06
CA SER A 122 -4.56 23.77 12.76
C SER A 122 -5.97 23.44 12.28
N ALA A 123 -7.00 23.86 13.02
CA ALA A 123 -8.38 23.49 12.72
C ALA A 123 -9.39 24.62 12.93
N ASP A 124 -10.34 24.73 12.01
CA ASP A 124 -11.24 25.88 11.82
C ASP A 124 -10.49 27.18 11.42
N VAL A 125 -9.35 27.06 10.72
CA VAL A 125 -8.60 28.19 10.14
C VAL A 125 -9.32 28.88 8.98
N ALA A 126 -8.93 30.12 8.67
CA ALA A 126 -9.44 30.87 7.50
C ALA A 126 -8.64 30.61 6.21
N SER A 127 -7.36 30.27 6.33
CA SER A 127 -6.48 29.88 5.21
C SER A 127 -5.45 28.88 5.70
N GLY A 128 -5.05 27.93 4.86
CA GLY A 128 -4.12 26.85 5.22
C GLY A 128 -3.91 25.85 4.08
N ASP A 129 -3.17 24.77 4.33
CA ASP A 129 -2.97 23.68 3.35
C ASP A 129 -3.43 22.28 3.84
N CYS A 130 -2.97 21.19 3.24
CA CYS A 130 -3.71 19.92 3.15
C CYS A 130 -4.11 19.30 4.50
N ASP A 131 -3.27 19.43 5.52
CA ASP A 131 -3.52 19.02 6.89
C ASP A 131 -4.59 19.88 7.59
N ASP A 132 -4.63 21.20 7.40
CA ASP A 132 -5.65 22.09 7.99
C ASP A 132 -7.06 21.71 7.57
N TYR A 133 -7.24 21.39 6.28
CA TYR A 133 -8.50 20.86 5.77
C TYR A 133 -8.82 19.51 6.43
N VAL A 134 -7.82 18.68 6.74
CA VAL A 134 -8.00 17.36 7.36
C VAL A 134 -8.31 17.48 8.85
N MET A 135 -7.61 18.33 9.63
CA MET A 135 -7.93 18.60 11.04
C MET A 135 -9.30 19.27 11.17
N THR A 136 -9.59 20.28 10.35
CA THR A 136 -10.91 20.96 10.34
C THR A 136 -12.05 19.99 10.01
N LYS A 137 -11.86 19.09 9.02
CA LYS A 137 -12.87 18.04 8.72
C LYS A 137 -12.99 17.04 9.86
N ARG A 138 -11.88 16.60 10.47
CA ARG A 138 -11.86 15.67 11.61
C ARG A 138 -12.64 16.25 12.78
N ARG A 139 -12.28 17.46 13.23
CA ARG A 139 -12.96 18.24 14.28
C ARG A 139 -14.47 18.37 14.04
N ARG A 140 -14.88 18.71 12.81
CA ARG A 140 -16.30 18.84 12.45
C ARG A 140 -17.05 17.51 12.42
N LEU A 141 -16.40 16.41 12.05
CA LEU A 141 -16.98 15.06 12.13
C LEU A 141 -17.08 14.55 13.58
N ILE A 142 -16.08 14.83 14.43
CA ILE A 142 -16.11 14.54 15.88
C ILE A 142 -17.28 15.28 16.54
N ARG A 143 -17.40 16.59 16.30
CA ARG A 143 -18.54 17.42 16.79
C ARG A 143 -19.90 16.93 16.28
N ALA A 144 -19.94 16.20 15.16
CA ALA A 144 -21.14 15.58 14.61
C ALA A 144 -21.36 14.12 15.05
N GLY A 145 -20.59 13.62 16.03
CA GLY A 145 -20.76 12.30 16.63
C GLY A 145 -20.05 11.14 15.91
N VAL A 146 -19.20 11.41 14.91
CA VAL A 146 -18.36 10.37 14.30
C VAL A 146 -17.17 10.08 15.23
N PRO A 147 -16.96 8.83 15.70
CA PRO A 147 -15.87 8.51 16.61
C PRO A 147 -14.50 8.87 16.04
N ALA A 148 -13.74 9.67 16.78
CA ALA A 148 -12.35 10.02 16.46
C ALA A 148 -11.45 8.79 16.22
N THR A 149 -11.75 7.68 16.91
CA THR A 149 -11.06 6.38 16.78
C THR A 149 -11.39 5.58 15.52
N ALA A 150 -12.43 5.97 14.78
CA ALA A 150 -12.76 5.45 13.45
C ALA A 150 -12.17 6.31 12.32
N MET A 151 -11.48 7.41 12.66
CA MET A 151 -10.89 8.34 11.70
C MET A 151 -9.37 8.34 11.79
N ARG A 152 -8.71 8.26 10.63
CA ARG A 152 -7.25 8.22 10.47
C ARG A 152 -6.77 9.38 9.63
N VAL A 153 -5.63 9.96 9.99
CA VAL A 153 -4.89 10.89 9.14
C VAL A 153 -3.87 10.10 8.34
N VAL A 154 -3.87 10.24 7.02
CA VAL A 154 -3.02 9.45 6.11
C VAL A 154 -2.19 10.38 5.25
N VAL A 155 -0.86 10.26 5.36
CA VAL A 155 0.09 10.92 4.47
C VAL A 155 0.35 10.02 3.27
N GLY A 156 0.10 10.54 2.07
CA GLY A 156 0.47 9.94 0.80
C GLY A 156 1.41 10.83 0.00
N ARG A 157 1.51 10.58 -1.30
CA ARG A 157 2.15 11.48 -2.26
C ARG A 157 1.17 11.91 -3.34
N ARG A 158 1.24 13.18 -3.75
CA ARG A 158 0.45 13.76 -4.84
C ARG A 158 1.31 14.73 -5.64
N PHE A 159 1.32 14.58 -6.97
CA PHE A 159 2.14 15.40 -7.89
C PHE A 159 3.66 15.47 -7.58
N GLY A 160 4.19 14.57 -6.75
CA GLY A 160 5.58 14.53 -6.31
C GLY A 160 5.77 14.94 -4.85
N GLU A 161 4.90 15.81 -4.34
CA GLU A 161 4.91 16.30 -2.95
C GLU A 161 4.17 15.34 -1.99
N SER A 162 4.34 15.54 -0.69
CA SER A 162 3.52 14.91 0.36
C SER A 162 2.10 15.46 0.32
N HIS A 163 1.10 14.62 0.62
CA HIS A 163 -0.31 15.03 0.67
C HIS A 163 -1.05 14.37 1.81
N VAL A 164 -1.79 15.14 2.61
CA VAL A 164 -2.54 14.65 3.77
C VAL A 164 -4.02 14.49 3.41
N VAL A 165 -4.61 13.34 3.77
CA VAL A 165 -6.05 13.07 3.64
C VAL A 165 -6.65 12.50 4.92
N LEU A 166 -7.94 12.73 5.13
CA LEU A 166 -8.70 12.17 6.24
C LEU A 166 -9.45 10.93 5.76
N VAL A 167 -9.34 9.83 6.49
CA VAL A 167 -10.00 8.56 6.16
C VAL A 167 -10.95 8.16 7.29
N VAL A 168 -12.24 8.04 6.98
CA VAL A 168 -13.26 7.49 7.88
C VAL A 168 -13.42 5.99 7.57
N LYS A 169 -13.01 5.13 8.50
CA LYS A 169 -13.13 3.67 8.31
C LYS A 169 -14.56 3.21 8.56
N THR A 170 -15.11 2.41 7.64
CA THR A 170 -16.46 1.84 7.75
C THR A 170 -16.46 0.32 7.64
N ASP A 171 -17.62 -0.31 7.89
CA ASP A 171 -17.89 -1.73 7.63
C ASP A 171 -17.99 -2.09 6.13
N ARG A 172 -17.96 -1.11 5.22
CA ARG A 172 -18.05 -1.32 3.75
C ARG A 172 -16.85 -0.78 2.95
N GLY A 173 -15.79 -0.37 3.62
CA GLY A 173 -14.64 0.30 3.00
C GLY A 173 -14.24 1.58 3.73
N GLU A 174 -13.44 2.41 3.09
CA GLU A 174 -12.85 3.61 3.69
C GLU A 174 -13.34 4.87 2.95
N ILE A 175 -14.05 5.77 3.63
CA ILE A 175 -14.50 7.04 3.03
C ILE A 175 -13.38 8.06 3.15
N VAL A 176 -12.86 8.52 2.01
CA VAL A 176 -11.74 9.46 1.93
C VAL A 176 -12.25 10.89 1.73
N LEU A 177 -11.72 11.83 2.53
CA LEU A 177 -11.92 13.27 2.41
C LEU A 177 -10.57 13.94 2.06
N ASP A 178 -10.58 14.75 1.00
CA ASP A 178 -9.40 15.27 0.31
C ASP A 178 -9.68 16.70 -0.15
N ASN A 179 -8.86 17.70 0.17
CA ASN A 179 -9.12 19.08 -0.26
C ASN A 179 -8.97 19.26 -1.78
N LEU A 180 -8.21 18.39 -2.47
CA LEU A 180 -8.04 18.40 -3.92
C LEU A 180 -9.22 17.76 -4.69
N ARG A 181 -10.30 17.36 -4.00
CA ARG A 181 -11.52 16.78 -4.59
C ARG A 181 -12.77 17.53 -4.15
N ARG A 182 -13.73 17.74 -5.07
CA ARG A 182 -15.03 18.36 -4.74
C ARG A 182 -15.89 17.50 -3.79
N THR A 183 -15.77 16.18 -3.87
CA THR A 183 -16.59 15.22 -3.10
C THR A 183 -15.72 14.20 -2.36
N ALA A 184 -16.25 13.71 -1.23
CA ALA A 184 -15.73 12.54 -0.55
C ALA A 184 -16.15 11.29 -1.32
N TYR A 185 -15.40 10.20 -1.20
CA TYR A 185 -15.64 8.96 -1.93
C TYR A 185 -15.30 7.74 -1.09
N LEU A 186 -16.03 6.64 -1.28
CA LEU A 186 -15.72 5.34 -0.71
C LEU A 186 -14.59 4.67 -1.53
N ARG A 187 -13.65 4.04 -0.83
CA ARG A 187 -12.56 3.21 -1.34
C ARG A 187 -12.69 1.79 -0.79
#